data_AF-A0A3D3B3S4-F1
#
_entry.id   AF-A0A3D3B3S4-F1
#
_cell.length_a   1.000
_cell.length_b   1.000
_cell.length_c   1.000
_cell.angle_alpha   90.00
_cell.angle_beta   90.00
_cell.angle_gamma   90.00
#
_symmetry.space_group_name_H-M   'P 1'
#
loop_
_entity.id
_entity.type
_entity.pdbx_description
1 polymer ?
#
loop_
_entity_poly.entity_id
_entity_poly.type
_entity_poly.pdbx_seq_one_letter_code
_entity_poly.pdbx_strand_id
1 'polypeptide(L)' 'RFGPMLEHHPLFPERANISLVQVTGPDALIVRTWERGAGLTRACGTAACAAAVAAARRELVGRKVRVSLPGGDL' A
#
# COMPACT_ATOMS: atom_id res chain seq x y z
N ARG A 1 13.53 -3.02 5.65
CA ARG A 1 14.24 -1.90 6.31
C ARG A 1 13.52 -0.55 6.25
N PHE A 2 12.68 -0.27 5.25
CA PHE A 2 12.08 1.06 5.05
C PHE A 2 10.90 1.40 5.98
N GLY A 3 10.15 0.40 6.46
CA GLY A 3 8.92 0.60 7.25
C GLY A 3 9.09 1.52 8.47
N PRO A 4 9.91 1.16 9.47
CA PRO A 4 10.10 1.98 10.67
C PRO A 4 10.63 3.38 10.37
N MET A 5 11.55 3.50 9.40
CA MET A 5 12.18 4.75 9.02
C MET A 5 11.18 5.72 8.39
N LEU A 6 10.31 5.23 7.52
CA LEU A 6 9.30 6.04 6.85
C LEU A 6 8.07 6.30 7.73
N GLU A 7 7.70 5.36 8.60
CA GLU A 7 6.64 5.56 9.60
C GLU A 7 6.92 6.78 10.48
N HIS A 8 8.18 6.95 10.91
CA HIS A 8 8.61 8.03 11.81
C HIS A 8 9.21 9.23 11.06
N HIS A 9 9.02 9.33 9.74
CA HIS A 9 9.59 10.41 8.96
C HIS A 9 8.98 11.76 9.40
N PRO A 10 9.76 12.85 9.57
CA PRO A 10 9.26 14.14 10.07
C PRO A 10 8.13 14.77 9.24
N LEU A 11 7.97 14.38 7.98
CA LEU A 11 6.85 14.78 7.12
C LEU A 11 5.49 14.23 7.59
N PHE A 12 5.49 13.23 8.47
CA PHE A 12 4.28 12.63 9.02
C PHE A 12 4.28 12.81 10.55
N PRO A 13 3.85 13.98 11.07
CA PRO A 13 3.82 14.25 12.51
C PRO A 13 3.01 13.22 13.31
N GLU A 14 1.96 12.67 12.69
CA GLU A 14 1.12 11.62 13.27
C GLU A 14 1.53 10.19 12.82
N ARG A 15 2.71 10.06 12.20
CA ARG A 15 3.20 8.85 11.51
C ARG A 15 2.31 8.43 10.35
N ALA A 16 2.74 7.42 9.59
CA ALA A 16 2.00 6.95 8.43
C ALA A 16 2.09 5.43 8.24
N ASN A 17 1.06 4.87 7.58
CA ASN A 17 1.15 3.54 6.99
C ASN A 17 2.02 3.61 5.74
N ILE A 18 2.98 2.69 5.62
CA ILE A 18 3.94 2.66 4.52
C ILE A 18 3.65 1.43 3.68
N SER A 19 3.05 1.65 2.51
CA SER A 19 2.74 0.58 1.55
C SER A 19 3.75 0.56 0.42
N LEU A 20 4.34 -0.61 0.19
CA LEU A 20 5.10 -0.89 -1.02
C LEU A 20 4.16 -1.55 -2.02
N VAL A 21 4.11 -0.98 -3.22
CA VAL A 21 3.20 -1.38 -4.28
C VAL A 21 4.02 -1.78 -5.49
N GLN A 22 3.81 -3.00 -5.98
CA GLN A 22 4.31 -3.46 -7.26
C GLN A 22 3.16 -3.49 -8.26
N VAL A 23 3.30 -2.77 -9.37
CA VAL A 23 2.37 -2.88 -10.51
C VAL A 23 2.78 -4.10 -11.33
N THR A 24 1.90 -5.08 -11.43
CA THR A 24 2.16 -6.34 -12.15
C THR A 24 1.40 -6.45 -13.47
N GLY A 25 0.44 -5.55 -13.69
CA GLY A 25 -0.32 -5.42 -14.93
C GLY A 25 -1.21 -4.16 -14.90
N PRO A 26 -1.94 -3.87 -15.98
CA PRO A 26 -2.80 -2.69 -16.08
C PRO A 26 -4.00 -2.71 -15.12
N ASP A 27 -4.30 -3.86 -14.51
CA ASP A 27 -5.40 -4.12 -13.60
C ASP A 27 -4.98 -4.97 -12.37
N ALA A 28 -3.69 -5.05 -12.07
CA ALA A 28 -3.17 -5.86 -10.96
C ALA A 28 -2.04 -5.18 -10.16
N LEU A 29 -2.17 -5.22 -8.84
CA LEU A 29 -1.18 -4.72 -7.86
C LEU A 29 -0.84 -5.81 -6.85
N ILE A 30 0.42 -5.87 -6.42
CA ILE A 30 0.84 -6.58 -5.22
C ILE A 30 1.23 -5.55 -4.16
N VAL A 31 0.67 -5.68 -2.95
CA VAL A 31 0.84 -4.70 -1.87
C VAL A 31 1.35 -5.36 -0.60
N ARG A 32 2.37 -4.75 0.02
CA ARG A 32 2.80 -5.04 1.40
C ARG A 32 2.79 -3.77 2.21
N THR A 33 2.18 -3.81 3.39
CA THR A 33 2.01 -2.63 4.24
C THR A 33 2.72 -2.81 5.57
N TRP A 34 3.47 -1.78 5.94
CA TRP A 34 3.89 -1.52 7.31
C TRP A 34 2.89 -0.56 7.94
N GLU A 35 2.11 -1.02 8.90
CA GLU A 35 1.09 -0.22 9.57
C GLU A 35 1.66 0.52 10.77
N ARG A 36 1.22 1.76 10.94
CA ARG A 36 1.55 2.64 12.06
C ARG A 36 1.27 1.92 13.38
N GLY A 37 2.30 1.76 14.21
CA GLY A 37 2.20 1.12 15.52
C GLY A 37 1.97 -0.39 15.52
N ALA A 38 1.82 -1.04 14.35
CA ALA A 38 1.57 -2.48 14.25
C ALA A 38 2.65 -3.24 13.46
N GLY A 39 3.39 -2.56 12.59
CA GLY A 39 4.43 -3.18 11.76
C GLY A 39 3.88 -3.91 10.54
N LEU A 40 4.53 -4.99 10.11
CA LEU A 40 4.11 -5.75 8.93
C LEU A 40 2.83 -6.54 9.21
N THR A 41 1.74 -6.18 8.53
CA THR A 41 0.47 -6.89 8.61
C THR A 41 0.20 -7.72 7.36
N ARG A 42 -0.70 -8.70 7.49
CA ARG A 42 -1.09 -9.59 6.37
C ARG A 42 -2.07 -8.95 5.41
N ALA A 43 -2.98 -8.11 5.89
CA ALA A 43 -3.95 -7.42 5.07
C ALA A 43 -4.38 -6.13 5.77
N CYS A 44 -4.62 -5.10 4.97
CA CYS A 44 -5.13 -3.81 5.42
C CYS A 44 -6.00 -3.23 4.30
N GLY A 45 -7.32 -3.22 4.47
CA GLY A 45 -8.25 -2.79 3.42
C GLY A 45 -8.07 -1.32 3.04
N THR A 46 -7.79 -0.45 4.02
CA THR A 46 -7.55 0.97 3.75
C THR A 46 -6.26 1.20 2.95
N ALA A 47 -5.21 0.40 3.21
CA ALA A 47 -3.98 0.44 2.42
C ALA A 47 -4.19 -0.06 0.98
N ALA A 48 -5.02 -1.09 0.78
CA ALA A 48 -5.38 -1.57 -0.55
C ALA A 48 -6.09 -0.47 -1.37
N CYS A 49 -7.09 0.20 -0.78
CA CYS A 49 -7.77 1.32 -1.41
C CYS A 49 -6.81 2.48 -1.73
N ALA A 50 -5.92 2.83 -0.79
CA ALA A 50 -4.94 3.89 -1.00
C ALA A 50 -3.97 3.56 -2.15
N ALA A 51 -3.50 2.31 -2.23
CA ALA A 51 -2.63 1.84 -3.31
C ALA A 51 -3.32 1.90 -4.68
N ALA A 52 -4.56 1.43 -4.77
CA ALA A 52 -5.35 1.48 -6.00
C ALA A 52 -5.53 2.91 -6.51
N VAL A 53 -5.94 3.84 -5.63
CA VAL A 53 -6.11 5.26 -5.99
C VAL A 53 -4.78 5.90 -6.38
N ALA A 54 -3.69 5.63 -5.64
CA ALA A 54 -2.37 6.18 -5.92
C ALA A 54 -1.80 5.70 -7.27
N ALA A 55 -2.06 4.45 -7.65
CA ALA A 55 -1.63 3.88 -8.93
C ALA A 55 -2.48 4.42 -10.10
N ALA A 56 -3.81 4.49 -9.92
CA ALA A 56 -4.71 5.03 -10.94
C ALA A 56 -4.44 6.52 -11.24
N ARG A 57 -4.15 7.34 -10.22
CA ARG A 57 -3.78 8.76 -10.40
C ARG A 57 -2.44 8.96 -11.11
N ARG A 58 -1.61 7.92 -11.19
CA ARG A 58 -0.34 7.91 -11.93
C ARG A 58 -0.47 7.22 -13.29
N GLU A 59 -1.69 6.86 -13.70
CA GLU A 59 -1.98 6.18 -14.96
C GLU A 59 -1.26 4.84 -15.12
N LEU A 60 -0.88 4.21 -14.00
CA LEU A 60 -0.22 2.91 -13.99
C LEU A 60 -1.20 1.74 -14.10
N VAL A 61 -2.45 1.96 -13.66
CA VAL A 61 -3.55 1.01 -13.69
C VAL A 61 -4.89 1.71 -13.97
N GLY A 62 -5.90 0.94 -14.34
CA GLY A 62 -7.29 1.42 -14.47
C GLY A 62 -8.00 1.70 -13.14
N ARG A 63 -9.28 2.10 -13.23
CA ARG A 63 -10.14 2.37 -12.04
C ARG A 63 -10.65 1.10 -11.34
N LYS A 64 -10.55 -0.04 -12.01
CA LYS A 64 -10.84 -1.38 -11.46
C LYS A 64 -9.53 -2.14 -11.49
N VAL A 65 -9.09 -2.61 -10.33
CA VAL A 65 -7.78 -3.21 -10.15
C VAL A 65 -7.88 -4.25 -9.04
N ARG A 66 -7.28 -5.43 -9.26
CA ARG A 66 -7.10 -6.44 -8.21
C ARG A 66 -5.91 -6.06 -7.35
N VAL A 67 -6.09 -6.10 -6.04
CA VAL A 67 -5.01 -5.85 -5.07
C VAL A 67 -4.71 -7.12 -4.30
N SER A 68 -3.55 -7.72 -4.58
CA SER A 68 -3.07 -8.91 -3.88
C SER A 68 -2.26 -8.52 -2.65
N LEU A 69 -2.72 -8.95 -1.47
CA LEU A 69 -2.04 -8.80 -0.18
C LEU A 69 -1.61 -10.18 0.35
N PRO A 70 -0.70 -10.27 1.34
CA PRO A 70 -0.36 -11.55 1.96
C PRO A 70 -1.56 -12.31 2.57
N GLY A 71 -2.64 -11.61 2.90
CA GLY A 71 -3.87 -12.18 3.43
C GLY A 71 -4.88 -12.66 2.38
N GLY A 72 -4.69 -12.32 1.11
CA GLY A 72 -5.62 -12.61 0.02
C GLY A 72 -5.81 -11.44 -0.93
N ASP A 73 -6.64 -11.65 -1.95
CA ASP A 73 -6.96 -10.65 -2.97
C ASP A 73 -8.20 -9.83 -2.57
N LEU A 74 -8.17 -8.55 -2.91
CA LEU A 74 -9.30 -7.62 -2.84
C LEU A 74 -9.59 -7.01 -4.22
#